data_AF-A0A7X9B1G3-F1
#
_entry.id   AF-A0A7X9B1G3-F1
#
_cell.length_a   1.000
_cell.length_b   1.000
_cell.length_c   1.000
_cell.angle_alpha   90.00
_cell.angle_beta   90.00
_cell.angle_gamma   90.00
#
_symmetry.space_group_name_H-M   'P 1'
#
loop_
_entity.id
_entity.type
_entity.pdbx_description
1 polymer ?
#
loop_
_entity_poly.entity_id
_entity_poly.type
_entity_poly.pdbx_seq_one_letter_code
_entity_poly.pdbx_strand_id
1 'polypeptide(L)'
;MSEQPMRPWRHLRFACELANVARLHERLQEALQAVATAYWDATGEELIVTSAWRSLRHCAALMAGFNREQLEGMYCRNGYPDYIRDLLATRERQGGVLSEEDAYRILCQRREGYISRHLIGGAVDIARPERDLPFLLTLLAQHGFQALDEEVFGLSCIHASHRDVPTAIVRE
;
A
#
# COMPACT_ATOMS: atom_id res chain seq x y z
N MET A 1 17.33 17.89 -10.42
CA MET A 1 16.85 16.68 -9.72
C MET A 1 17.92 15.62 -9.94
N SER A 2 18.65 15.27 -8.90
CA SER A 2 19.72 14.27 -9.00
C SER A 2 19.07 12.91 -9.12
N GLU A 3 19.29 12.20 -10.24
CA GLU A 3 18.97 10.79 -10.37
C GLU A 3 19.76 10.04 -9.30
N GLN A 4 19.09 9.61 -8.22
CA GLN A 4 19.70 8.67 -7.30
C GLN A 4 19.85 7.34 -8.05
N PRO A 5 21.08 6.81 -8.19
CA PRO A 5 21.25 5.51 -8.80
C PRO A 5 20.49 4.48 -7.96
N MET A 6 19.45 3.88 -8.53
CA MET A 6 18.74 2.77 -7.89
C MET A 6 19.78 1.67 -7.61
N ARG A 7 19.92 1.28 -6.34
CA ARG A 7 20.68 0.08 -5.99
C ARG A 7 20.07 -1.10 -6.74
N PRO A 8 20.88 -2.00 -7.32
CA PRO A 8 20.33 -3.17 -7.97
C PRO A 8 19.62 -4.04 -6.93
N TRP A 9 18.31 -4.18 -7.09
CA TRP A 9 17.50 -5.10 -6.29
C TRP A 9 17.92 -6.54 -6.57
N ARG A 10 18.09 -7.33 -5.53
CA ARG A 10 18.41 -8.76 -5.62
C ARG A 10 17.29 -9.59 -5.02
N HIS A 11 16.98 -10.72 -5.64
CA HIS A 11 15.96 -11.67 -5.17
C HIS A 11 14.54 -11.07 -5.09
N LEU A 12 14.31 -10.03 -5.89
CA LEU A 12 13.05 -9.30 -5.99
C LEU A 12 12.65 -9.22 -7.46
N ARG A 13 11.39 -9.53 -7.72
CA ARG A 13 10.74 -9.29 -8.99
C ARG A 13 9.63 -8.26 -8.80
N PHE A 14 9.54 -7.29 -9.71
CA PHE A 14 8.51 -6.27 -9.68
C PHE A 14 7.47 -6.54 -10.77
N ALA A 15 6.21 -6.68 -10.37
CA ALA A 15 5.06 -6.75 -11.28
C ALA A 15 4.33 -5.39 -11.42
N CYS A 16 4.90 -4.34 -10.82
CA CYS A 16 4.45 -2.94 -10.93
C CYS A 16 5.51 -2.09 -11.63
N GLU A 17 5.15 -0.85 -11.98
CA GLU A 17 6.06 0.09 -12.65
C GLU A 17 7.27 0.42 -11.77
N LEU A 18 8.48 0.32 -12.35
CA LEU A 18 9.73 0.64 -11.66
C LEU A 18 9.80 2.11 -11.19
N ALA A 19 9.08 3.02 -11.86
CA ALA A 19 8.94 4.41 -11.42
C ALA A 19 8.30 4.50 -10.02
N ASN A 20 7.37 3.61 -9.68
CA ASN A 20 6.75 3.55 -8.36
C ASN A 20 7.69 2.90 -7.33
N VAL A 21 8.53 1.95 -7.75
CA VAL A 21 9.56 1.34 -6.90
C VAL A 21 10.64 2.36 -6.52
N ALA A 22 11.06 3.20 -7.48
CA ALA A 22 12.05 4.26 -7.25
C ALA A 22 11.61 5.30 -6.21
N ARG A 23 10.31 5.37 -5.89
CA ARG A 23 9.71 6.31 -4.92
C ARG A 23 9.49 5.71 -3.54
N LEU A 24 9.93 4.48 -3.30
CA LEU A 24 9.90 3.89 -1.97
C LEU A 24 10.80 4.67 -1.02
N HIS A 25 10.39 4.76 0.24
CA HIS A 25 11.19 5.40 1.28
C HIS A 25 12.47 4.59 1.54
N GLU A 26 13.61 5.24 1.77
CA GLU A 26 14.92 4.58 1.93
C GLU A 26 14.90 3.44 2.97
N ARG A 27 14.27 3.68 4.12
CA ARG A 27 14.11 2.67 5.20
C ARG A 27 13.34 1.45 4.75
N LEU A 28 12.26 1.65 3.99
CA LEU A 28 11.52 0.53 3.43
C LEU A 28 12.37 -0.21 2.40
N GLN A 29 13.14 0.50 1.57
CA GLN A 29 14.00 -0.14 0.57
C GLN A 29 15.05 -1.04 1.21
N GLU A 30 15.75 -0.53 2.23
CA GLU A 30 16.75 -1.28 3.00
C GLU A 30 16.15 -2.54 3.63
N ALA A 31 15.02 -2.39 4.31
CA ALA A 31 14.35 -3.50 4.98
C ALA A 31 13.79 -4.52 3.97
N LEU A 32 13.20 -4.08 2.87
CA LEU A 32 12.66 -4.95 1.82
C LEU A 32 13.76 -5.79 1.16
N GLN A 33 14.92 -5.18 0.88
CA GLN A 33 16.06 -5.91 0.34
C GLN A 33 16.58 -6.97 1.32
N ALA A 34 16.61 -6.65 2.62
CA ALA A 34 17.01 -7.62 3.66
C ALA A 34 16.04 -8.80 3.75
N VAL A 35 14.72 -8.54 3.73
CA VAL A 35 13.68 -9.58 3.70
C VAL A 35 13.81 -10.45 2.45
N ALA A 36 14.01 -9.85 1.28
CA ALA A 36 14.16 -10.60 0.03
C ALA A 36 15.38 -11.52 0.03
N THR A 37 16.52 -11.05 0.53
CA THR A 37 17.72 -11.87 0.67
C THR A 37 17.49 -13.03 1.66
N ALA A 38 16.94 -12.74 2.84
CA ALA A 38 16.68 -13.78 3.84
C ALA A 38 15.65 -14.82 3.37
N TYR A 39 14.63 -14.39 2.62
CA TYR A 39 13.64 -15.28 2.04
C TYR A 39 14.30 -16.20 0.98
N TRP A 40 15.06 -15.62 0.06
CA TRP A 40 15.79 -16.38 -0.95
C TRP A 40 16.77 -17.39 -0.35
N ASP A 41 17.55 -17.00 0.66
CA ASP A 41 18.51 -17.90 1.29
C ASP A 41 17.82 -19.11 1.95
N ALA A 42 16.57 -18.96 2.38
CA ALA A 42 15.78 -20.03 2.99
C ALA A 42 15.00 -20.88 1.99
N THR A 43 14.45 -20.28 0.93
CA THR A 43 13.50 -20.95 0.01
C THR A 43 14.03 -21.17 -1.40
N GLY A 44 15.02 -20.39 -1.83
CA GLY A 44 15.48 -20.31 -3.22
C GLY A 44 14.48 -19.59 -4.14
N GLU A 45 13.48 -18.89 -3.60
CA GLU A 45 12.44 -18.19 -4.36
C GLU A 45 12.56 -16.66 -4.24
N GLU A 46 12.22 -15.96 -5.32
CA GLU A 46 12.17 -14.49 -5.33
C GLU A 46 10.85 -13.96 -4.77
N LEU A 47 10.91 -12.86 -4.04
CA LEU A 47 9.70 -12.13 -3.65
C LEU A 47 9.16 -11.31 -4.83
N ILE A 48 7.85 -11.33 -5.02
CA ILE A 48 7.19 -10.60 -6.10
C ILE A 48 6.45 -9.40 -5.51
N VAL A 49 6.91 -8.19 -5.80
CA VAL A 49 6.24 -6.95 -5.40
C VAL A 49 5.23 -6.56 -6.46
N THR A 50 3.94 -6.60 -6.12
CA THR A 50 2.81 -6.32 -7.01
C THR A 50 2.36 -4.86 -6.93
N SER A 51 2.70 -4.15 -5.86
CA SER A 51 2.48 -2.71 -5.75
C SER A 51 3.53 -2.04 -4.87
N ALA A 52 3.93 -0.82 -5.24
CA ALA A 52 4.90 0.00 -4.52
C ALA A 52 4.28 1.37 -4.20
N TRP A 53 4.96 2.49 -4.48
CA TRP A 53 4.36 3.82 -4.32
C TRP A 53 3.08 3.97 -5.15
N ARG A 54 2.09 4.71 -4.63
CA ARG A 54 0.84 5.05 -5.33
C ARG A 54 0.61 6.55 -5.23
N SER A 55 0.07 7.15 -6.29
CA SER A 55 -0.42 8.53 -6.25
C SER A 55 -1.72 8.65 -5.46
N LEU A 56 -2.02 9.87 -5.01
CA LEU A 56 -3.32 10.19 -4.40
C LEU A 56 -4.44 9.94 -5.42
N ARG A 57 -4.20 10.28 -6.69
CA ARG A 57 -5.13 9.96 -7.79
C ARG A 57 -5.37 8.45 -7.95
N HIS A 58 -4.34 7.62 -7.87
CA HIS A 58 -4.50 6.17 -7.94
C HIS A 58 -5.26 5.64 -6.72
N CYS A 59 -4.96 6.13 -5.52
CA CYS A 59 -5.73 5.78 -4.33
C CYS A 59 -7.21 6.18 -4.47
N ALA A 60 -7.50 7.35 -5.04
CA ALA A 60 -8.86 7.81 -5.30
C ALA A 60 -9.63 6.86 -6.23
N ALA A 61 -8.99 6.43 -7.32
CA ALA A 61 -9.59 5.48 -8.27
C ALA A 61 -9.95 4.16 -7.60
N LEU A 62 -9.04 3.60 -6.78
CA LEU A 62 -9.33 2.39 -5.99
C LEU A 62 -10.52 2.60 -5.04
N MET A 63 -10.52 3.70 -4.29
CA MET A 63 -11.58 4.01 -3.32
C MET A 63 -12.94 4.26 -3.98
N ALA A 64 -12.97 4.80 -5.20
CA ALA A 64 -14.20 4.96 -5.98
C ALA A 64 -14.84 3.60 -6.33
N GLY A 65 -14.00 2.58 -6.58
CA GLY A 65 -14.43 1.21 -6.86
C GLY A 65 -14.91 0.40 -5.65
N PHE A 66 -14.51 0.78 -4.43
CA PHE A 66 -14.87 0.07 -3.21
C PHE A 66 -16.32 0.27 -2.81
N ASN A 67 -16.98 -0.76 -2.28
CA ASN A 67 -18.29 -0.65 -1.66
C ASN A 67 -18.20 -0.02 -0.25
N ARG A 68 -19.35 0.21 0.41
CA ARG A 68 -19.38 0.78 1.77
C ARG A 68 -18.60 -0.05 2.77
N GLU A 69 -18.84 -1.35 2.81
CA GLU A 69 -18.21 -2.27 3.78
C GLU A 69 -16.69 -2.28 3.62
N GLN A 70 -16.19 -2.24 2.38
CA GLN A 70 -14.76 -2.12 2.07
C GLN A 70 -14.19 -0.79 2.53
N LEU A 71 -14.85 0.34 2.22
CA LEU A 71 -14.40 1.67 2.66
C LEU A 71 -14.34 1.77 4.19
N GLU A 72 -15.39 1.35 4.89
CA GLU A 72 -15.44 1.43 6.34
C GLU A 72 -14.47 0.43 6.99
N GLY A 73 -14.41 -0.81 6.49
CA GLY A 73 -13.53 -1.86 7.03
C GLY A 73 -12.04 -1.57 6.86
N MET A 74 -11.65 -0.89 5.78
CA MET A 74 -10.24 -0.54 5.53
C MET A 74 -9.84 0.77 6.23
N TYR A 75 -10.70 1.79 6.22
CA TYR A 75 -10.30 3.16 6.59
C TYR A 75 -10.87 3.64 7.94
N CYS A 76 -11.87 2.97 8.52
CA CYS A 76 -12.51 3.42 9.76
C CYS A 76 -12.08 2.65 11.03
N ARG A 77 -10.98 1.88 10.98
CA ARG A 77 -10.53 1.06 12.13
C ARG A 77 -10.15 1.85 13.38
N ASN A 78 -9.72 3.10 13.20
CA ASN A 78 -9.26 3.98 14.28
C ASN A 78 -10.14 5.24 14.42
N GLY A 79 -11.45 5.05 14.26
CA GLY A 79 -12.41 6.14 14.16
C GLY A 79 -12.82 6.37 12.70
N TYR A 80 -13.80 7.25 12.50
CA TYR A 80 -14.45 7.43 11.21
C TYR A 80 -13.99 8.74 10.57
N PRO A 81 -13.10 8.74 9.56
CA PRO A 81 -12.58 9.97 8.97
C PRO A 81 -13.64 10.72 8.15
N ASP A 82 -13.60 12.04 8.16
CA ASP A 82 -14.57 12.87 7.43
C ASP A 82 -14.54 12.62 5.92
N TYR A 83 -13.37 12.37 5.34
CA TYR A 83 -13.28 12.05 3.91
C TYR A 83 -14.04 10.76 3.56
N ILE A 84 -14.14 9.78 4.46
CA ILE A 84 -14.94 8.57 4.21
C ILE A 84 -16.44 8.92 4.23
N ARG A 85 -16.88 9.78 5.17
CA ARG A 85 -18.26 10.27 5.18
C ARG A 85 -18.60 10.99 3.89
N ASP A 86 -17.71 11.86 3.42
CA ASP A 86 -17.89 12.64 2.20
C ASP A 86 -17.95 11.76 0.95
N LEU A 87 -17.11 10.72 0.86
CA LEU A 87 -17.13 9.73 -0.23
C LEU A 87 -18.47 9.00 -0.26
N LEU A 88 -18.94 8.49 0.87
CA LEU A 88 -20.21 7.74 0.95
C LEU A 88 -21.42 8.64 0.70
N ALA A 89 -21.47 9.84 1.27
CA ALA A 89 -22.53 10.80 1.03
C ALA A 89 -22.58 11.24 -0.45
N THR A 90 -21.42 11.39 -1.10
CA THR A 90 -21.37 11.71 -2.53
C THR A 90 -21.85 10.54 -3.38
N ARG A 91 -21.46 9.31 -3.04
CA ARG A 91 -21.95 8.09 -3.69
C ARG A 91 -23.48 7.97 -3.60
N GLU A 92 -24.05 8.20 -2.42
CA GLU A 92 -25.51 8.15 -2.21
C GLU A 92 -26.23 9.18 -3.08
N ARG A 93 -25.74 10.43 -3.11
CA ARG A 93 -26.30 11.49 -3.97
C ARG A 93 -26.22 11.17 -5.47
N GLN A 94 -25.24 10.37 -5.87
CA GLN A 94 -25.02 9.93 -7.26
C GLN A 94 -25.70 8.60 -7.60
N GLY A 95 -26.57 8.08 -6.73
CA GLY A 95 -27.33 6.85 -7.01
C GLY A 95 -26.49 5.56 -6.88
N GLY A 96 -25.46 5.56 -6.04
CA GLY A 96 -24.69 4.37 -5.70
C GLY A 96 -23.37 4.20 -6.46
N VAL A 97 -23.04 5.11 -7.38
CA VAL A 97 -21.75 5.17 -8.08
C VAL A 97 -20.98 6.39 -7.61
N LEU A 98 -19.68 6.25 -7.41
CA LEU A 98 -18.77 7.36 -7.10
C LEU A 98 -17.75 7.46 -8.22
N SER A 99 -17.60 8.64 -8.83
CA SER A 99 -16.58 8.84 -9.86
C SER A 99 -15.16 8.93 -9.25
N GLU A 100 -14.15 8.49 -9.99
CA GLU A 100 -12.74 8.60 -9.55
C GLU A 100 -12.34 10.06 -9.32
N GLU A 101 -12.86 10.99 -10.13
CA GLU A 101 -12.54 12.42 -10.04
C GLU A 101 -13.19 13.07 -8.80
N ASP A 102 -14.42 12.67 -8.45
CA ASP A 102 -15.05 13.11 -7.21
C ASP A 102 -14.33 12.58 -5.98
N ALA A 103 -13.94 11.30 -6.02
CA ALA A 103 -13.13 10.70 -4.97
C ALA A 103 -11.81 11.48 -4.82
N TYR A 104 -11.12 11.75 -5.92
CA TYR A 104 -9.86 12.48 -5.92
C TYR A 104 -10.01 13.88 -5.30
N ARG A 105 -11.03 14.62 -5.72
CA ARG A 105 -11.33 15.96 -5.17
C ARG A 105 -11.56 15.92 -3.66
N ILE A 106 -12.36 14.97 -3.17
CA ILE A 106 -12.61 14.80 -1.74
C ILE A 106 -11.30 14.50 -0.99
N LEU A 107 -10.49 13.58 -1.52
CA LEU A 107 -9.22 13.22 -0.89
C LEU A 107 -8.21 14.39 -0.88
N CYS A 108 -8.15 15.22 -1.93
CA CYS A 108 -7.32 16.42 -1.95
C CYS A 108 -7.76 17.45 -0.90
N GLN A 109 -9.06 17.58 -0.66
CA GLN A 109 -9.65 18.56 0.26
C GLN A 109 -9.69 18.11 1.73
N ARG A 110 -9.44 16.82 2.00
CA ARG A 110 -9.46 16.29 3.38
C ARG A 110 -8.57 17.11 4.31
N ARG A 111 -9.07 17.41 5.51
CA ARG A 111 -8.31 18.16 6.52
C ARG A 111 -7.42 17.24 7.34
N GLU A 112 -7.94 16.05 7.63
CA GLU A 112 -7.32 15.04 8.46
C GLU A 112 -7.50 13.65 7.83
N GLY A 113 -6.91 12.65 8.48
CA GLY A 113 -7.04 11.28 8.07
C GLY A 113 -5.94 10.84 7.10
N TYR A 114 -5.22 9.82 7.54
CA TYR A 114 -4.29 9.08 6.72
C TYR A 114 -5.08 8.15 5.76
N ILE A 115 -4.60 8.03 4.53
CA ILE A 115 -5.21 7.16 3.50
C ILE A 115 -4.38 5.89 3.35
N SER A 116 -3.11 6.01 2.99
CA SER A 116 -2.26 4.85 2.71
C SER A 116 -0.77 5.18 2.79
N ARG A 117 0.03 4.20 3.23
CA ARG A 117 1.49 4.27 3.36
C ARG A 117 2.14 4.18 1.98
N HIS A 118 1.43 3.67 0.98
CA HIS A 118 1.87 3.73 -0.42
C HIS A 118 2.08 5.17 -0.90
N LEU A 119 1.32 6.16 -0.39
CA LEU A 119 1.43 7.58 -0.78
C LEU A 119 2.80 8.19 -0.44
N ILE A 120 3.44 7.65 0.60
CA ILE A 120 4.73 8.11 1.13
C ILE A 120 5.86 7.12 0.85
N GLY A 121 5.61 6.11 0.01
CA GLY A 121 6.58 5.04 -0.27
C GLY A 121 6.89 4.15 0.93
N GLY A 122 6.02 4.15 1.94
CA GLY A 122 6.16 3.42 3.20
C GLY A 122 5.44 2.06 3.23
N ALA A 123 4.92 1.59 2.10
CA ALA A 123 4.35 0.26 1.95
C ALA A 123 4.61 -0.34 0.56
N VAL A 124 4.59 -1.67 0.53
CA VAL A 124 4.57 -2.51 -0.67
C VAL A 124 3.52 -3.60 -0.51
N ASP A 125 2.92 -4.03 -1.61
CA ASP A 125 2.13 -5.25 -1.64
C ASP A 125 2.98 -6.35 -2.28
N ILE A 126 3.05 -7.48 -1.61
CA ILE A 126 3.83 -8.65 -2.01
C ILE A 126 2.84 -9.74 -2.42
N ALA A 127 3.08 -10.40 -3.56
CA ALA A 127 2.27 -11.54 -3.97
C ALA A 127 2.27 -12.59 -2.85
N ARG A 128 1.10 -13.13 -2.52
CA ARG A 128 0.95 -14.09 -1.43
C ARG A 128 1.57 -15.44 -1.83
N PRO A 129 2.60 -15.95 -1.14
CA PRO A 129 3.11 -17.29 -1.40
C PRO A 129 2.13 -18.34 -0.88
N GLU A 130 2.02 -19.48 -1.56
CA GLU A 130 1.05 -20.53 -1.20
C GLU A 130 1.48 -21.34 0.03
N ARG A 131 2.78 -21.58 0.20
CA ARG A 131 3.31 -22.50 1.23
C ARG A 131 4.03 -21.77 2.36
N ASP A 132 4.86 -20.77 2.02
CA ASP A 132 5.79 -20.15 2.96
C ASP A 132 5.26 -18.85 3.58
N LEU A 133 3.94 -18.65 3.57
CA LEU A 133 3.31 -17.45 4.11
C LEU A 133 3.66 -17.19 5.59
N PRO A 134 3.56 -18.16 6.53
CA PRO A 134 3.93 -17.90 7.93
C PRO A 134 5.39 -17.48 8.09
N PHE A 135 6.28 -18.04 7.26
CA PHE A 135 7.68 -17.69 7.26
C PHE A 135 7.92 -16.27 6.73
N LEU A 136 7.31 -15.92 5.59
CA LEU A 136 7.36 -14.55 5.06
C LEU A 136 6.86 -13.51 6.06
N LEU A 137 5.73 -13.77 6.73
CA LEU A 137 5.20 -12.86 7.76
C LEU A 137 6.17 -12.69 8.94
N THR A 138 6.85 -13.77 9.32
CA THR A 138 7.88 -13.73 10.38
C THR A 138 9.08 -12.87 9.95
N LEU A 139 9.60 -13.06 8.73
CA LEU A 139 10.69 -12.24 8.20
C LEU A 139 10.30 -10.77 8.12
N LEU A 140 9.12 -10.46 7.58
CA LEU A 140 8.60 -9.10 7.51
C LEU A 140 8.56 -8.45 8.91
N ALA A 141 8.04 -9.17 9.91
CA ALA A 141 7.98 -8.67 11.28
C ALA A 141 9.37 -8.42 11.89
N GLN A 142 10.34 -9.32 11.65
CA GLN A 142 11.73 -9.18 12.11
C GLN A 142 12.42 -7.95 11.51
N HIS A 143 12.07 -7.59 10.28
CA HIS A 143 12.59 -6.43 9.57
C HIS A 143 11.69 -5.18 9.67
N GLY A 144 10.91 -5.07 10.75
CA GLY A 144 10.22 -3.82 11.09
C GLY A 144 8.94 -3.55 10.29
N PHE A 145 8.44 -4.52 9.52
CA PHE A 145 7.16 -4.39 8.85
C PHE A 145 5.98 -4.70 9.80
N GLN A 146 4.89 -3.98 9.58
CA GLN A 146 3.54 -4.40 9.91
C GLN A 146 2.93 -4.98 8.63
N ALA A 147 2.65 -6.28 8.65
CA ALA A 147 2.07 -7.01 7.53
C ALA A 147 0.59 -7.33 7.80
N LEU A 148 -0.21 -7.26 6.75
CA LEU A 148 -1.62 -7.66 6.74
C LEU A 148 -1.84 -8.58 5.54
N ASP A 149 -2.39 -9.77 5.76
CA ASP A 149 -2.89 -10.60 4.67
C ASP A 149 -4.22 -10.04 4.19
N GLU A 150 -4.23 -9.47 2.99
CA GLU A 150 -5.40 -8.82 2.41
C GLU A 150 -6.37 -9.85 1.76
N GLU A 151 -6.07 -11.15 1.83
CA GLU A 151 -6.98 -12.21 1.36
C GLU A 151 -8.32 -12.14 2.12
N VAL A 152 -8.30 -11.69 3.37
CA VAL A 152 -9.51 -11.44 4.18
C VAL A 152 -10.42 -10.35 3.58
N PHE A 153 -9.90 -9.51 2.68
CA PHE A 153 -10.64 -8.51 1.90
C PHE A 153 -10.82 -8.91 0.42
N GLY A 154 -10.46 -10.15 0.07
CA GLY A 154 -10.55 -10.68 -1.29
C GLY A 154 -9.40 -10.30 -2.21
N LEU A 155 -8.27 -9.82 -1.66
CA LEU A 155 -7.08 -9.45 -2.43
C LEU A 155 -5.95 -10.45 -2.17
N SER A 156 -5.41 -11.09 -3.22
CA SER A 156 -4.36 -12.11 -3.08
C SER A 156 -2.96 -11.48 -2.93
N CYS A 157 -2.76 -10.71 -1.86
CA CYS A 157 -1.48 -10.09 -1.53
C CYS A 157 -1.28 -9.89 -0.03
N ILE A 158 -0.03 -9.72 0.35
CA ILE A 158 0.38 -9.27 1.68
C ILE A 158 0.72 -7.79 1.60
N HIS A 159 -0.08 -6.96 2.27
CA HIS A 159 0.23 -5.55 2.46
C HIS A 159 1.29 -5.40 3.55
N ALA A 160 2.50 -5.00 3.17
CA ALA A 160 3.64 -4.85 4.07
C ALA A 160 4.05 -3.38 4.19
N SER A 161 3.98 -2.85 5.40
CA SER A 161 4.24 -1.44 5.66
C SER A 161 5.27 -1.24 6.77
N HIS A 162 6.27 -0.37 6.56
CA HIS A 162 7.40 -0.26 7.48
C HIS A 162 7.11 0.71 8.63
N ARG A 163 7.34 0.29 9.88
CA ARG A 163 6.94 1.03 11.09
C ARG A 163 7.65 2.38 11.23
N ASP A 164 8.92 2.44 10.85
CA ASP A 164 9.75 3.65 10.99
C ASP A 164 9.52 4.69 9.88
N VAL A 165 8.67 4.39 8.89
CA VAL A 165 8.28 5.40 7.90
C VAL A 165 7.13 6.22 8.50
N PRO A 166 7.29 7.53 8.73
CA PRO A 166 6.28 8.33 9.40
C PRO A 166 5.04 8.49 8.51
N THR A 167 3.83 8.36 9.08
CA THR A 167 2.61 8.64 8.35
C THR A 167 2.51 10.15 8.05
N ALA A 168 2.03 10.49 6.86
CA ALA A 168 1.80 11.88 6.47
C ALA A 168 0.54 12.04 5.62
N ILE A 169 -0.08 13.22 5.70
CA ILE A 169 -1.14 13.63 4.79
C ILE A 169 -0.48 14.13 3.50
N VAL A 170 -0.49 13.29 2.46
CA VAL A 170 -0.04 13.67 1.13
C VAL A 170 -1.17 14.41 0.40
N ARG A 171 -0.82 15.53 -0.23
CA ARG A 171 -1.66 16.33 -1.13
C ARG A 171 -0.98 16.38 -2.50
N GLU A 172 -1.78 16.27 -3.55
CA GLU A 172 -1.41 16.43 -4.96
C GLU A 172 -2.15 17.63 -5.55
#